data_AF-A0A4D7DZZ9-F1
#
_entry.id   AF-A0A4D7DZZ9-F1
#
_cell.length_a   1.000
_cell.length_b   1.000
_cell.length_c   1.000
_cell.angle_alpha   90.00
_cell.angle_beta   90.00
_cell.angle_gamma   90.00
#
_symmetry.space_group_name_H-M   'P 1'
#
loop_
_entity.id
_entity.type
_entity.pdbx_description
1 polymer ?
#
loop_
_entity_poly.entity_id
_entity_poly.type
_entity_poly.pdbx_seq_one_letter_code
_entity_poly.pdbx_strand_id
1 'polypeptide(L)'
;MSETKIVLRPLIGLMSAQPPSEIELHVVREIEKYRRLRDDAVMLEAQVHPEFETEPDGDATRAYIAAMIAVHAQQTVVSTLLDILGYIPEMPSSKAH
;
A
#
# COMPACT_ATOMS: atom_id res chain seq x y z
N MET A 1 -22.96 -8.05 7.96
CA MET A 1 -21.76 -8.90 8.04
C MET A 1 -20.62 -7.96 8.38
N SER A 2 -20.07 -8.00 9.58
CA SER A 2 -18.92 -7.15 9.92
C SER A 2 -17.71 -7.70 9.15
N GLU A 3 -17.22 -6.95 8.15
CA GLU A 3 -15.98 -7.30 7.47
C GLU A 3 -14.87 -7.41 8.52
N THR A 4 -14.32 -8.61 8.69
CA THR A 4 -13.23 -8.83 9.64
C THR A 4 -11.98 -8.19 9.05
N LYS A 5 -11.67 -6.97 9.49
CA LYS A 5 -10.45 -6.27 9.11
C LYS A 5 -9.24 -7.13 9.49
N ILE A 6 -8.37 -7.41 8.52
CA ILE A 6 -7.10 -8.08 8.77
C ILE A 6 -6.18 -7.09 9.49
N VAL A 7 -5.70 -7.47 10.68
CA VAL A 7 -4.82 -6.65 11.51
C VAL A 7 -3.52 -7.41 11.76
N LEU A 8 -2.39 -6.75 11.53
CA LEU A 8 -1.06 -7.34 11.74
C LEU A 8 -0.63 -7.17 13.20
N ARG A 9 -0.99 -8.15 14.05
CA ARG A 9 -0.61 -8.17 15.48
C ARG A 9 0.88 -7.93 15.77
N PRO A 10 1.84 -8.42 14.97
CA PRO A 10 3.25 -8.10 15.18
C PRO A 10 3.56 -6.60 15.15
N LEU A 11 2.88 -5.82 14.29
CA LEU A 11 3.07 -4.37 14.23
C LEU A 11 2.59 -3.69 15.51
N ILE A 12 1.49 -4.16 16.12
CA ILE A 12 1.00 -3.64 17.40
C ILE A 12 2.08 -3.76 18.48
N GLY A 13 2.70 -4.94 18.59
CA GLY A 13 3.76 -5.18 19.57
C GLY A 13 5.04 -4.40 19.30
N LEU A 14 5.42 -4.20 18.03
CA LEU A 14 6.60 -3.41 17.67
C LEU A 14 6.38 -1.90 17.92
N MET A 15 5.19 -1.39 17.60
CA MET A 15 4.88 0.03 17.73
C MET A 15 4.57 0.45 19.17
N SER A 16 4.08 -0.44 20.04
CA SER A 16 3.79 -0.10 21.44
C SER A 16 5.01 0.32 22.27
N ALA A 17 6.21 -0.02 21.80
CA ALA A 17 7.47 0.38 22.43
C ALA A 17 8.06 1.70 21.88
N GLN A 18 7.42 2.32 20.88
CA GLN A 18 7.92 3.50 20.20
C GLN A 18 7.22 4.78 20.69
N PRO A 19 7.90 5.95 20.67
CA PRO A 19 7.24 7.21 20.91
C PRO A 19 6.30 7.57 19.73
N PRO A 20 5.22 8.35 19.96
CA PRO A 20 4.23 8.66 18.93
C PRO A 20 4.82 9.27 17.65
N SER A 21 5.84 10.12 17.75
CA SER A 21 6.50 10.74 16.61
C SER A 21 7.21 9.74 15.68
N GLU A 22 7.77 8.66 16.25
CA GLU A 22 8.41 7.59 15.46
C GLU A 22 7.35 6.72 14.77
N ILE A 23 6.23 6.43 15.46
CA ILE A 23 5.10 5.71 14.85
C ILE A 23 4.55 6.52 13.66
N GLU A 24 4.37 7.83 13.82
CA GLU A 24 3.92 8.73 12.76
C GLU A 24 4.89 8.74 11.57
N LEU A 25 6.20 8.81 11.82
CA LEU A 25 7.22 8.73 10.77
C LEU A 25 7.13 7.43 9.96
N HIS A 26 6.93 6.29 10.63
CA HIS A 26 6.70 5.01 9.97
C HIS A 26 5.40 5.04 9.14
N VAL A 27 4.30 5.54 9.70
CA VAL A 27 3.01 5.63 9.01
C VAL A 27 3.13 6.44 7.72
N VAL A 28 3.77 7.62 7.77
CA VAL A 28 3.99 8.46 6.58
C VAL A 28 4.78 7.70 5.51
N ARG A 29 5.91 7.07 5.87
CA ARG A 29 6.73 6.31 4.93
C ARG A 29 5.99 5.15 4.29
N GLU A 30 5.20 4.41 5.08
CA GLU A 30 4.44 3.27 4.57
C GLU A 30 3.25 3.69 3.70
N ILE A 31 2.64 4.86 3.95
CA ILE A 31 1.64 5.48 3.05
C ILE A 31 2.28 5.86 1.71
N GLU A 32 3.46 6.49 1.74
CA GLU A 32 4.17 6.82 0.49
C GLU A 32 4.54 5.58 -0.31
N LYS A 33 5.01 4.52 0.36
CA LYS A 33 5.29 3.23 -0.27
C LYS A 33 4.03 2.63 -0.89
N TYR A 34 2.90 2.66 -0.18
CA TYR A 34 1.62 2.22 -0.72
C TYR A 34 1.22 2.98 -1.98
N ARG A 35 1.38 4.32 -1.99
CA ARG A 35 1.10 5.14 -3.18
C ARG A 35 1.97 4.73 -4.37
N ARG A 36 3.29 4.59 -4.17
CA ARG A 36 4.20 4.13 -5.23
C ARG A 36 3.80 2.77 -5.80
N LEU A 37 3.54 1.79 -4.94
CA LEU A 37 3.11 0.45 -5.39
C LEU A 37 1.81 0.50 -6.19
N ARG A 38 0.87 1.34 -5.79
CA ARG A 38 -0.39 1.52 -6.52
C ARG A 38 -0.13 2.17 -7.88
N ASP A 39 0.71 3.19 -7.94
CA ASP A 39 1.03 3.88 -9.19
C ASP A 39 1.76 2.92 -10.16
N ASP A 40 2.68 2.09 -9.66
CA ASP A 40 3.34 1.01 -10.44
C ASP A 40 2.32 -0.03 -10.95
N ALA A 41 1.37 -0.44 -10.11
CA ALA A 41 0.32 -1.39 -10.50
C ALA A 41 -0.58 -0.83 -11.61
N VAL A 42 -0.94 0.47 -11.55
CA VAL A 42 -1.70 1.15 -12.61
C VAL A 42 -0.93 1.17 -13.93
N MET A 43 0.39 1.37 -13.90
CA MET A 43 1.22 1.30 -15.10
C MET A 43 1.26 -0.10 -15.72
N LEU A 44 1.20 -1.15 -14.91
CA LEU A 44 1.16 -2.54 -15.37
C LEU A 44 -0.23 -2.93 -15.88
N GLU A 45 -1.30 -2.42 -15.28
CA GLU A 45 -2.68 -2.65 -15.74
C GLU A 45 -2.86 -2.21 -17.20
N ALA A 46 -2.31 -1.03 -17.55
CA ALA A 46 -2.33 -0.51 -18.91
C ALA A 46 -1.61 -1.42 -19.94
N GLN A 47 -0.69 -2.27 -19.50
CA GLN A 47 0.04 -3.23 -20.35
C GLN A 47 -0.71 -4.56 -20.51
N VAL A 48 -1.55 -4.94 -19.54
CA VAL A 48 -2.36 -6.17 -19.59
C VAL A 48 -3.61 -6.00 -20.45
N HIS A 49 -4.13 -4.78 -20.55
CA HIS A 49 -5.29 -4.44 -21.37
C HIS A 49 -4.97 -3.37 -22.42
N PRO A 50 -4.09 -3.63 -23.41
CA PRO A 50 -3.92 -2.71 -24.51
C PRO A 50 -5.25 -2.60 -25.27
N GLU A 51 -5.68 -1.39 -25.61
CA GLU A 51 -6.94 -1.12 -26.36
C GLU A 51 -7.05 -1.89 -27.70
N PHE A 52 -5.97 -2.55 -28.15
CA PHE A 52 -5.83 -3.17 -29.46
C PHE A 52 -5.40 -4.65 -29.45
N GLU A 53 -5.26 -5.30 -28.29
CA GLU A 53 -4.84 -6.73 -28.23
C GLU A 53 -5.93 -7.66 -27.70
N THR A 54 -6.11 -8.79 -28.40
CA THR A 54 -7.19 -9.76 -28.16
C THR A 54 -6.88 -10.78 -27.06
N GLU A 55 -5.60 -10.97 -26.71
CA GLU A 55 -5.14 -11.95 -25.72
C GLU A 55 -4.08 -11.28 -24.81
N PRO A 56 -4.23 -11.36 -23.48
CA PRO A 56 -3.27 -10.75 -22.56
C PRO A 56 -1.95 -11.51 -22.55
N ASP A 57 -0.83 -10.79 -22.67
CA ASP A 57 0.50 -11.35 -22.48
C ASP A 57 0.61 -11.99 -21.08
N GLY A 58 1.05 -13.25 -21.04
CA GLY A 58 1.13 -14.04 -19.82
C GLY A 58 2.15 -13.49 -18.82
N ASP A 59 3.21 -12.84 -19.31
CA ASP A 59 4.21 -12.20 -18.46
C ASP A 59 3.71 -10.87 -17.90
N ALA A 60 3.08 -10.02 -18.73
CA ALA A 60 2.40 -8.81 -18.27
C ALA A 60 1.34 -9.11 -17.20
N THR A 61 0.52 -10.14 -17.42
CA THR A 61 -0.51 -10.58 -16.47
C THR A 61 0.09 -11.01 -15.14
N ARG A 62 1.18 -11.79 -15.18
CA ARG A 62 1.88 -12.24 -13.96
C ARG A 62 2.49 -11.08 -13.19
N ALA A 63 3.08 -10.11 -13.90
CA ALA A 63 3.64 -8.91 -13.30
C ALA A 63 2.55 -8.07 -12.61
N TYR A 64 1.41 -7.87 -13.27
CA TYR A 64 0.29 -7.15 -12.69
C TYR A 64 -0.27 -7.84 -11.44
N ILE A 65 -0.46 -9.17 -11.47
CA ILE A 65 -0.89 -9.94 -10.29
C ILE A 65 0.09 -9.77 -9.12
N ALA A 66 1.40 -9.84 -9.37
CA ALA A 66 2.41 -9.65 -8.34
C ALA A 66 2.35 -8.24 -7.74
N ALA A 67 2.15 -7.21 -8.58
CA ALA A 67 1.98 -5.83 -8.13
C ALA A 67 0.71 -5.67 -7.26
N MET A 68 -0.41 -6.25 -7.67
CA MET A 68 -1.67 -6.21 -6.90
C MET A 68 -1.56 -6.91 -5.55
N ILE A 69 -0.84 -8.05 -5.48
CA ILE A 69 -0.52 -8.70 -4.20
C ILE A 69 0.28 -7.76 -3.29
N ALA A 70 1.31 -7.09 -3.83
CA ALA A 70 2.12 -6.15 -3.08
C ALA A 70 1.31 -4.94 -2.58
N VAL A 71 0.44 -4.38 -3.42
CA VAL A 71 -0.47 -3.27 -3.06
C VAL A 71 -1.36 -3.66 -1.87
N HIS A 72 -2.01 -4.82 -1.92
CA HIS A 72 -2.93 -5.23 -0.85
C HIS A 72 -2.22 -5.68 0.43
N ALA A 73 -1.05 -6.32 0.31
CA ALA A 73 -0.19 -6.59 1.47
C ALA A 73 0.20 -5.27 2.17
N GLN A 74 0.63 -4.27 1.39
CA GLN A 74 1.00 -2.96 1.92
C GLN A 74 -0.21 -2.18 2.46
N GLN A 75 -1.38 -2.28 1.85
CA GLN A 75 -2.62 -1.67 2.36
C GLN A 75 -2.96 -2.21 3.75
N THR A 76 -2.75 -3.51 3.98
CA THR A 76 -2.97 -4.14 5.29
C THR A 76 -2.01 -3.58 6.35
N VAL A 77 -0.74 -3.35 5.97
CA VAL A 77 0.26 -2.67 6.82
C VAL A 77 -0.20 -1.25 7.16
N VAL A 78 -0.50 -0.42 6.15
CA VAL A 78 -0.93 0.96 6.35
C VAL A 78 -2.18 1.03 7.21
N SER A 79 -3.17 0.17 6.96
CA SER A 79 -4.42 0.16 7.70
C SER A 79 -4.23 -0.24 9.17
N THR A 80 -3.31 -1.17 9.46
CA THR A 80 -2.94 -1.54 10.83
C THR A 80 -2.20 -0.39 11.52
N LEU A 81 -1.26 0.27 10.83
CA LEU A 81 -0.50 1.39 11.40
C LEU A 81 -1.37 2.62 11.68
N LEU A 82 -2.35 2.90 10.82
CA LEU A 82 -3.34 3.97 11.06
C LEU A 82 -4.22 3.68 12.27
N ASP A 83 -4.62 2.41 12.48
CA ASP A 83 -5.36 2.03 13.69
C ASP A 83 -4.53 2.23 14.96
N ILE A 84 -3.22 1.93 14.90
CA ILE A 84 -2.28 2.14 16.01
C ILE A 84 -2.08 3.64 16.28
N LEU A 85 -1.89 4.44 15.22
CA LEU A 85 -1.66 5.88 15.33
C LEU A 85 -2.93 6.63 15.79
N GLY A 86 -4.11 6.14 15.39
CA GLY A 86 -5.41 6.70 15.76
C GLY A 86 -5.88 7.89 14.93
N TYR A 87 -5.07 8.36 13.97
CA TYR A 87 -5.41 9.42 13.03
C TYR A 87 -4.64 9.25 11.71
N ILE A 88 -5.02 10.01 10.69
CA ILE A 88 -4.28 10.08 9.41
C ILE A 88 -3.29 11.25 9.52
N PRO A 89 -1.97 11.01 9.41
CA PRO A 89 -0.99 12.08 9.56
C PRO A 89 -0.97 13.02 8.36
N GLU A 90 -0.43 14.22 8.57
CA GLU A 90 -0.17 15.14 7.46
C GLU A 90 0.90 14.53 6.55
N MET A 91 0.55 14.39 5.28
CA MET A 91 1.50 13.87 4.29
C MET A 91 2.36 15.02 3.77
N PRO A 92 3.68 14.83 3.60
CA PRO A 92 4.52 15.84 2.99
C PRO A 92 3.91 16.23 1.64
N SER A 93 3.64 17.52 1.45
CA SER A 93 3.21 18.03 0.16
C SER A 93 4.32 17.68 -0.83
N SER A 94 4.04 16.83 -1.80
CA SER A 94 4.96 16.62 -2.91
C SER A 94 5.16 17.99 -3.56
N LYS A 95 6.27 18.66 -3.25
CA LYS A 95 6.69 19.83 -4.01
C LYS A 95 7.05 19.28 -5.38
N ALA A 96 6.11 19.37 -6.30
CA ALA A 96 6.40 19.27 -7.71
C ALA A 96 7.46 20.34 -8.01
N HIS A 97 8.67 19.87 -8.31
CA HIS A 97 9.72 20.68 -8.91
C HIS A 97 9.73 20.40 -10.41
#